data_AF-A0AAW7P4T2-F1
#
_entry.id   AF-A0AAW7P4T2-F1
#
_cell.length_a   1.000
_cell.length_b   1.000
_cell.length_c   1.000
_cell.angle_alpha   90.00
_cell.angle_beta   90.00
_cell.angle_gamma   90.00
#
_symmetry.space_group_name_H-M   'P 1'
#
loop_
_entity.id
_entity.type
_entity.pdbx_description
1 polymer ?
#
loop_
_entity_poly.entity_id
_entity_poly.type
_entity_poly.pdbx_seq_one_letter_code
_entity_poly.pdbx_strand_id
1 'polypeptide(L)'
;MKFIKKRLFSLKSFLLLILLLLTIASIFIVVQRGKIQENSKSIIEKQRFIETHILSGDDNKESISAGFDLKEKEFFYYHGAAIKNNKLYGGSQEYSAAEYYKRALDIELTSALLNHQMNIKDIKDSNYQITRSTDSFINKKILEEKQPPEFGGRYSIKDSQFSKVRITYNKEFLPTKIEWYYKGEEGLKWYTWRTYSYPFKNKSDFDKKLDEEIENIKEIQEENEGD
;
A
#
# COMPACT_ATOMS: atom_id res chain seq x y z
N MET A 1 21.38 38.57 -64.73
CA MET A 1 21.88 37.81 -63.56
C MET A 1 20.98 38.12 -62.36
N LYS A 2 20.13 37.18 -61.89
CA LYS A 2 19.22 37.40 -60.75
C LYS A 2 19.98 37.22 -59.43
N PHE A 3 20.15 38.28 -58.65
CA PHE A 3 20.69 38.19 -57.29
C PHE A 3 19.60 37.70 -56.33
N ILE A 4 19.78 36.50 -55.77
CA ILE A 4 18.94 35.95 -54.70
C ILE A 4 19.37 36.64 -53.40
N LYS A 5 18.52 37.53 -52.85
CA LYS A 5 18.72 38.12 -51.52
C LYS A 5 18.58 37.02 -50.46
N LYS A 6 19.69 36.60 -49.85
CA LYS A 6 19.67 35.78 -48.63
C LYS A 6 19.09 36.61 -47.48
N ARG A 7 17.94 36.20 -46.95
CA ARG A 7 17.31 36.78 -45.75
C ARG A 7 18.16 36.38 -44.54
N LEU A 8 18.95 37.31 -44.01
CA LEU A 8 19.66 37.12 -42.75
C LEU A 8 18.63 37.11 -41.61
N PHE A 9 18.50 35.97 -40.92
CA PHE A 9 17.72 35.91 -39.69
C PHE A 9 18.29 36.91 -38.69
N SER A 10 17.45 37.79 -38.15
CA SER A 10 17.90 38.77 -37.16
C SER A 10 18.32 38.04 -35.87
N LEU A 11 19.37 38.55 -35.21
CA LEU A 11 19.88 38.00 -33.95
C LEU A 11 18.76 37.86 -32.89
N LYS A 12 17.80 38.81 -32.88
CA LYS A 12 16.59 38.75 -32.05
C LYS A 12 15.68 37.57 -32.41
N SER A 13 15.47 37.30 -33.69
CA SER A 13 14.66 36.16 -34.16
C SER A 13 15.34 34.82 -33.83
N PHE A 14 16.67 34.77 -33.87
CA PHE A 14 17.43 33.59 -33.47
C PHE A 14 17.35 33.34 -31.96
N LEU A 15 17.47 34.40 -31.15
CA LEU A 15 17.30 34.32 -29.69
C LEU A 15 15.90 33.85 -29.31
N LEU A 16 14.86 34.36 -29.97
CA LEU A 16 13.47 33.96 -29.72
C LEU A 16 13.26 32.47 -30.01
N LEU A 17 13.86 31.96 -31.09
CA LEU A 17 13.77 30.56 -31.47
C LEU A 17 14.46 29.66 -30.43
N ILE A 18 15.64 30.06 -29.94
CA ILE A 18 16.35 29.33 -28.88
C ILE A 18 15.51 29.30 -27.59
N LEU A 19 14.92 30.43 -27.21
CA LEU A 19 14.09 30.50 -26.01
C LEU A 19 12.87 29.55 -26.12
N LEU A 20 12.23 29.52 -27.29
CA LEU A 20 11.10 28.63 -27.57
C LEU A 20 11.52 27.14 -27.52
N LEU A 21 12.69 26.79 -28.06
CA LEU A 21 13.20 25.42 -28.00
C LEU A 21 13.54 25.00 -26.57
N LEU A 22 14.09 25.92 -25.76
CA LEU A 22 14.36 25.66 -24.35
C LEU A 22 13.08 25.48 -23.54
N THR A 23 12.02 26.25 -23.78
CA THR A 23 10.74 26.05 -23.09
C THR A 23 10.10 24.71 -23.46
N ILE A 24 10.11 24.34 -24.75
CA ILE A 24 9.60 23.04 -25.21
C ILE A 24 10.41 21.88 -24.61
N ALA A 25 11.73 21.98 -24.58
CA ALA A 25 12.59 20.97 -23.97
C ALA A 25 12.35 20.87 -22.45
N SER A 26 12.15 22.00 -21.78
CA SER A 26 11.82 22.05 -20.35
C SER A 26 10.50 21.33 -20.06
N ILE A 27 9.45 21.62 -20.84
CA ILE A 27 8.14 20.96 -20.73
C ILE A 27 8.28 19.46 -21.02
N PHE A 28 9.03 19.08 -22.05
CA PHE A 28 9.25 17.67 -22.38
C PHE A 28 9.97 16.92 -21.25
N ILE A 29 11.00 17.51 -20.64
CA ILE A 29 11.71 16.91 -19.50
C ILE A 29 10.78 16.77 -18.29
N VAL A 30 9.96 17.78 -17.99
CA VAL A 30 8.98 17.72 -16.88
C VAL A 30 7.92 16.65 -17.14
N VAL A 31 7.38 16.56 -18.36
CA VAL A 31 6.39 15.55 -18.76
C VAL A 31 6.98 14.15 -18.74
N GLN A 32 8.21 13.96 -19.21
CA GLN A 32 8.88 12.65 -19.16
C GLN A 32 9.24 12.25 -17.74
N ARG A 33 9.73 13.18 -16.90
CA ARG A 33 9.93 12.94 -15.46
C ARG A 33 8.63 12.56 -14.76
N GLY A 34 7.52 13.23 -15.08
CA GLY A 34 6.19 12.89 -14.57
C GLY A 34 5.68 11.51 -15.02
N LYS A 35 6.08 11.04 -16.21
CA LYS A 35 5.80 9.68 -16.70
C LYS A 35 6.71 8.59 -16.13
N ILE A 36 7.83 8.94 -15.49
CA ILE A 36 8.89 8.02 -15.06
C ILE A 36 8.81 7.64 -13.56
N GLN A 37 7.85 8.17 -12.80
CA GLN A 37 7.85 8.00 -11.34
C GLN A 37 6.56 7.42 -10.75
N GLU A 38 5.86 6.55 -11.48
CA GLU A 38 4.93 5.65 -10.81
C GLU A 38 5.75 4.68 -9.94
N ASN A 39 5.52 4.73 -8.64
CA ASN A 39 6.09 3.82 -7.66
C ASN A 39 4.97 2.95 -7.07
N SER A 40 5.33 1.84 -6.43
CA SER A 40 4.37 0.91 -5.81
C SER A 40 3.33 1.62 -4.93
N LYS A 41 3.73 2.61 -4.14
CA LYS A 41 2.84 3.36 -3.25
C LYS A 41 1.75 4.10 -4.05
N SER A 42 2.13 4.83 -5.09
CA SER A 42 1.18 5.58 -5.93
C SER A 42 0.19 4.67 -6.67
N ILE A 43 0.57 3.43 -6.97
CA ILE A 43 -0.29 2.43 -7.61
C ILE A 43 -1.31 1.88 -6.59
N ILE A 44 -0.84 1.55 -5.39
CA ILE A 44 -1.68 1.12 -4.27
C ILE A 44 -2.73 2.20 -3.93
N GLU A 45 -2.31 3.47 -3.81
CA GLU A 45 -3.22 4.58 -3.52
C GLU A 45 -4.29 4.77 -4.61
N LYS A 46 -3.98 4.49 -5.89
CA LYS A 46 -4.94 4.54 -7.00
C LYS A 46 -5.92 3.37 -7.02
N GLN A 47 -5.52 2.21 -6.52
CA GLN A 47 -6.35 1.00 -6.51
C GLN A 47 -7.62 1.16 -5.68
N ARG A 48 -7.61 2.09 -4.71
CA ARG A 48 -8.68 2.45 -3.78
C ARG A 48 -9.09 1.32 -2.83
N PHE A 49 -9.42 0.15 -3.34
CA PHE A 49 -9.91 -0.98 -2.54
C PHE A 49 -8.85 -2.07 -2.42
N ILE A 50 -8.58 -2.51 -1.20
CA ILE A 50 -7.61 -3.58 -0.92
C ILE A 50 -8.17 -4.48 0.15
N GLU A 51 -8.03 -5.79 -0.04
CA GLU A 51 -8.33 -6.77 1.00
C GLU A 51 -7.06 -7.52 1.38
N THR A 52 -6.72 -7.48 2.67
CA THR A 52 -5.63 -8.24 3.26
C THR A 52 -6.15 -9.54 3.82
N HIS A 53 -5.31 -10.57 3.81
CA HIS A 53 -5.62 -11.88 4.35
C HIS A 53 -4.46 -12.37 5.20
N ILE A 54 -4.76 -12.74 6.44
CA ILE A 54 -3.87 -13.51 7.31
C ILE A 54 -4.31 -14.96 7.21
N LEU A 55 -3.40 -15.83 6.81
CA LEU A 55 -3.66 -17.26 6.76
C LEU A 55 -3.59 -17.81 8.19
N SER A 56 -4.68 -18.40 8.68
CA SER A 56 -4.75 -19.04 9.98
C SER A 56 -5.37 -20.46 9.89
N GLY A 57 -5.13 -21.27 10.92
CA GLY A 57 -5.57 -22.67 11.03
C GLY A 57 -4.63 -23.71 10.41
N ASP A 58 -4.90 -24.99 10.67
CA ASP A 58 -4.04 -26.15 10.33
C ASP A 58 -3.79 -26.35 8.82
N ASP A 59 -4.56 -25.68 7.95
CA ASP A 59 -4.45 -25.78 6.49
C ASP A 59 -4.36 -24.40 5.77
N ASN A 60 -4.17 -23.30 6.50
CA ASN A 60 -4.35 -21.93 5.97
C ASN A 60 -5.75 -21.66 5.37
N LYS A 61 -6.78 -22.41 5.80
CA LYS A 61 -8.15 -22.33 5.26
C LYS A 61 -8.98 -21.21 5.88
N GLU A 62 -8.72 -20.86 7.13
CA GLU A 62 -9.40 -19.76 7.80
C GLU A 62 -8.58 -18.48 7.55
N SER A 63 -9.01 -17.69 6.56
CA SER A 63 -8.42 -16.38 6.31
C SER A 63 -9.16 -15.34 7.14
N ILE A 64 -8.50 -14.76 8.13
CA ILE A 64 -8.97 -13.50 8.72
C ILE A 64 -8.67 -12.42 7.69
N SER A 65 -9.70 -11.75 7.19
CA SER A 65 -9.55 -10.71 6.19
C SER A 65 -9.86 -9.31 6.71
N ALA A 66 -9.23 -8.32 6.10
CA ALA A 66 -9.51 -6.92 6.35
C ALA A 66 -9.58 -6.14 5.04
N GLY A 67 -10.71 -5.48 4.80
CA GLY A 67 -10.95 -4.67 3.62
C GLY A 67 -10.80 -3.17 3.89
N PHE A 68 -10.22 -2.44 2.96
CA PHE A 68 -9.99 -1.01 3.04
C PHE A 68 -10.51 -0.29 1.80
N ASP A 69 -11.27 0.79 1.98
CA ASP A 69 -11.43 1.88 1.00
C ASP A 69 -10.45 3.00 1.38
N LEU A 70 -9.31 3.05 0.71
CA LEU A 70 -8.24 4.03 0.94
C LEU A 70 -8.69 5.48 0.71
N LYS A 71 -9.74 5.71 -0.09
CA LYS A 71 -10.22 7.04 -0.43
C LYS A 71 -11.16 7.58 0.64
N GLU A 72 -12.22 6.82 0.95
CA GLU A 72 -13.24 7.24 1.91
C GLU A 72 -12.88 6.87 3.36
N LYS A 73 -11.78 6.12 3.54
CA LYS A 73 -11.30 5.62 4.84
C LYS A 73 -12.32 4.74 5.56
N GLU A 74 -13.03 3.94 4.77
CA GLU A 74 -13.92 2.91 5.26
C GLU A 74 -13.18 1.57 5.32
N PHE A 75 -13.63 0.71 6.22
CA PHE A 75 -12.87 -0.46 6.62
C PHE A 75 -13.76 -1.54 7.18
N PHE A 76 -13.41 -2.80 6.98
CA PHE A 76 -13.94 -3.91 7.76
C PHE A 76 -12.81 -4.86 8.16
N TYR A 77 -12.98 -5.50 9.30
CA TYR A 77 -12.20 -6.62 9.80
C TYR A 77 -13.18 -7.75 10.07
N TYR A 78 -12.91 -8.93 9.51
CA TYR A 78 -13.78 -10.09 9.62
C TYR A 78 -14.27 -10.31 11.06
N HIS A 79 -15.58 -10.15 11.26
CA HIS A 79 -16.29 -10.30 12.56
C HIS A 79 -15.78 -9.47 13.74
N GLY A 80 -14.87 -8.52 13.52
CA GLY A 80 -14.18 -7.81 14.61
C GLY A 80 -14.56 -6.34 14.72
N ALA A 81 -14.45 -5.61 13.60
CA ALA A 81 -14.68 -4.17 13.58
C ALA A 81 -15.01 -3.68 12.17
N ALA A 82 -15.79 -2.61 12.06
CA ALA A 82 -16.08 -1.97 10.79
C ALA A 82 -16.17 -0.45 10.94
N ILE A 83 -15.81 0.28 9.88
CA ILE A 83 -15.91 1.74 9.80
C ILE A 83 -16.68 2.10 8.54
N LYS A 84 -17.83 2.77 8.72
CA LYS A 84 -18.65 3.30 7.63
C LYS A 84 -19.11 4.70 7.99
N ASN A 85 -19.03 5.65 7.06
CA ASN A 85 -19.39 7.05 7.29
C ASN A 85 -18.78 7.65 8.58
N ASN A 86 -17.49 7.37 8.84
CA ASN A 86 -16.75 7.81 10.03
C ASN A 86 -17.33 7.31 11.38
N LYS A 87 -18.16 6.26 11.37
CA LYS A 87 -18.64 5.57 12.57
C LYS A 87 -17.95 4.21 12.71
N LEU A 88 -17.44 3.93 13.91
CA LEU A 88 -16.88 2.63 14.28
C LEU A 88 -17.98 1.70 14.81
N TYR A 89 -17.98 0.46 14.34
CA TYR A 89 -18.82 -0.65 14.78
C TYR A 89 -17.89 -1.75 15.28
N GLY A 90 -18.20 -2.37 16.42
CA GLY A 90 -17.28 -3.33 17.06
C GLY A 90 -15.96 -2.70 17.48
N GLY A 91 -14.92 -3.52 17.64
CA GLY A 91 -13.57 -3.08 18.02
C GLY A 91 -13.48 -2.36 19.38
N SER A 92 -12.27 -1.90 19.72
CA SER A 92 -12.04 -1.09 20.92
C SER A 92 -12.64 0.31 20.76
N GLN A 93 -13.59 0.65 21.65
CA GLN A 93 -14.23 1.97 21.71
C GLN A 93 -13.31 3.08 22.27
N GLU A 94 -12.07 2.75 22.62
CA GLU A 94 -11.07 3.73 23.08
C GLU A 94 -10.54 4.62 21.94
N TYR A 95 -10.71 4.19 20.68
CA TYR A 95 -10.20 4.90 19.51
C TYR A 95 -11.33 5.56 18.72
N SER A 96 -11.09 6.77 18.22
CA SER A 96 -11.94 7.33 17.17
C SER A 96 -11.87 6.48 15.89
N ALA A 97 -12.89 6.54 15.03
CA ALA A 97 -12.89 5.84 13.75
C ALA A 97 -11.63 6.17 12.91
N ALA A 98 -11.19 7.43 12.89
CA ALA A 98 -9.99 7.85 12.17
C ALA A 98 -8.70 7.24 12.74
N GLU A 99 -8.56 7.19 14.06
CA GLU A 99 -7.41 6.56 14.73
C GLU A 99 -7.40 5.05 14.52
N TYR A 100 -8.56 4.41 14.64
CA TYR A 100 -8.73 2.99 14.41
C TYR A 100 -8.37 2.62 12.96
N TYR A 101 -8.88 3.37 11.98
CA TYR A 101 -8.56 3.17 10.57
C TYR A 101 -7.05 3.28 10.31
N LYS A 102 -6.39 4.33 10.82
CA LYS A 102 -4.94 4.50 10.66
C LYS A 102 -4.19 3.31 11.24
N ARG A 103 -4.57 2.87 12.44
CA ARG A 103 -3.93 1.76 13.14
C ARG A 103 -4.11 0.44 12.39
N ALA A 104 -5.33 0.14 11.95
CA ALA A 104 -5.62 -1.02 11.12
C ALA A 104 -4.81 -1.01 9.82
N LEU A 105 -4.74 0.14 9.13
CA LEU A 105 -3.96 0.29 7.91
C LEU A 105 -2.46 0.07 8.14
N ASP A 106 -1.91 0.62 9.23
CA ASP A 106 -0.50 0.46 9.60
C ASP A 106 -0.15 -0.99 9.96
N ILE A 107 -1.09 -1.73 10.56
CA ILE A 107 -0.95 -3.16 10.87
C ILE A 107 -1.07 -4.00 9.60
N GLU A 108 -2.13 -3.77 8.82
CA GLU A 108 -2.55 -4.62 7.70
C GLU A 108 -1.77 -4.36 6.41
N LEU A 109 -1.68 -3.11 5.95
CA LEU A 109 -0.91 -2.80 4.76
C LEU A 109 0.59 -2.73 5.01
N THR A 110 1.01 -2.73 6.28
CA THR A 110 2.40 -2.56 6.77
C THR A 110 3.10 -1.29 6.27
N SER A 111 3.91 -0.70 7.15
CA SER A 111 4.86 0.35 6.79
C SER A 111 5.76 -0.02 5.59
N ALA A 112 6.02 -1.31 5.37
CA ALA A 112 6.83 -1.80 4.26
C ALA A 112 6.20 -1.53 2.88
N LEU A 113 4.86 -1.49 2.76
CA LEU A 113 4.20 -1.13 1.50
C LEU A 113 3.86 0.35 1.43
N LEU A 114 3.49 0.95 2.57
CA LEU A 114 3.05 2.34 2.64
C LEU A 114 4.20 3.35 2.55
N ASN A 115 5.37 3.04 3.13
CA ASN A 115 6.47 4.00 3.24
C ASN A 115 7.59 3.77 2.22
N HIS A 116 7.63 2.61 1.56
CA HIS A 116 8.66 2.29 0.58
C HIS A 116 8.15 2.45 -0.85
N GLN A 117 8.70 3.44 -1.53
CA GLN A 117 8.49 3.64 -2.95
C GLN A 117 9.38 2.66 -3.72
N MET A 118 8.81 1.53 -4.16
CA MET A 118 9.50 0.62 -5.06
C MET A 118 9.35 1.14 -6.50
N ASN A 119 10.48 1.24 -7.20
CA ASN A 119 10.49 1.60 -8.61
C ASN A 119 9.92 0.43 -9.42
N ILE A 120 8.99 0.71 -10.34
CA ILE A 120 8.43 -0.30 -11.26
C ILE A 120 9.53 -1.03 -12.03
N LYS A 121 10.60 -0.32 -12.44
CA LYS A 121 11.75 -0.95 -13.12
C LYS A 121 12.40 -2.01 -12.23
N ASP A 122 12.62 -1.71 -10.96
CA ASP A 122 13.20 -2.65 -10.02
C ASP A 122 12.29 -3.87 -9.82
N ILE A 123 10.96 -3.65 -9.74
CA ILE A 123 9.98 -4.74 -9.65
C ILE A 123 10.05 -5.65 -10.89
N LYS A 124 10.16 -5.07 -12.10
CA LYS A 124 10.28 -5.84 -13.35
C LYS A 124 11.59 -6.63 -13.40
N ASP A 125 12.70 -5.95 -13.12
CA ASP A 125 14.05 -6.54 -13.18
C ASP A 125 14.23 -7.65 -12.14
N SER A 126 13.48 -7.59 -11.03
CA SER A 126 13.48 -8.62 -9.99
C SER A 126 12.45 -9.73 -10.22
N ASN A 127 11.89 -9.85 -11.42
CA ASN A 127 10.84 -10.80 -11.75
C ASN A 127 9.63 -10.72 -10.79
N TYR A 128 9.19 -9.49 -10.53
CA TYR A 128 8.05 -9.16 -9.66
C TYR A 128 8.21 -9.58 -8.19
N GLN A 129 9.44 -9.86 -7.74
CA GLN A 129 9.74 -10.17 -6.34
C GLN A 129 10.90 -9.32 -5.82
N ILE A 130 10.64 -8.42 -4.88
CA ILE A 130 11.67 -7.60 -4.25
C ILE A 130 12.03 -8.22 -2.90
N THR A 131 13.31 -8.55 -2.71
CA THR A 131 13.85 -8.96 -1.41
C THR A 131 14.84 -7.92 -0.90
N ARG A 132 14.68 -7.46 0.34
CA ARG A 132 15.63 -6.55 1.02
C ARG A 132 15.80 -6.95 2.49
N SER A 133 16.81 -6.38 3.13
CA SER A 133 16.97 -6.49 4.58
C SER A 133 15.81 -5.81 5.30
N THR A 134 15.48 -6.30 6.48
CA THR A 134 14.40 -5.74 7.29
C THR A 134 14.59 -4.25 7.60
N ASP A 135 15.81 -3.83 7.88
CA ASP A 135 16.16 -2.43 8.16
C ASP A 135 15.75 -1.47 7.05
N SER A 136 15.67 -1.95 5.80
CA SER A 136 15.18 -1.10 4.71
C SER A 136 13.71 -0.75 4.94
N PHE A 137 12.86 -1.67 5.36
CA PHE A 137 11.41 -1.46 5.42
C PHE A 137 10.89 -0.82 6.72
N ILE A 138 11.71 -0.78 7.78
CA ILE A 138 11.28 -0.32 9.10
C ILE A 138 11.34 1.21 9.18
N ASN A 139 10.18 1.84 9.40
CA ASN A 139 10.14 3.22 9.84
C ASN A 139 10.39 3.27 11.35
N LYS A 140 11.62 3.62 11.76
CA LYS A 140 12.02 3.66 13.18
C LYS A 140 11.16 4.60 14.03
N LYS A 141 10.57 5.65 13.45
CA LYS A 141 9.66 6.56 14.18
C LYS A 141 8.40 5.85 14.69
N ILE A 142 7.91 4.85 13.96
CA ILE A 142 6.73 4.08 14.36
C ILE A 142 7.03 3.20 15.59
N LEU A 143 8.31 2.86 15.84
CA LEU A 143 8.72 2.11 17.03
C LEU A 143 8.61 2.92 18.32
N GLU A 144 8.52 4.24 18.23
CA GLU A 144 8.36 5.16 19.37
C GLU A 144 6.88 5.34 19.76
N GLU A 145 5.94 4.82 18.96
CA GLU A 145 4.51 4.84 19.30
C GLU A 145 4.24 3.97 20.54
N LYS A 146 3.29 4.38 21.39
CA LYS A 146 2.91 3.66 22.62
C LYS A 146 2.59 2.18 22.35
N GLN A 147 2.05 1.88 21.18
CA GLN A 147 1.85 0.52 20.69
C GLN A 147 2.21 0.45 19.20
N PRO A 148 3.45 0.08 18.84
CA PRO A 148 3.85 -0.02 17.45
C PRO A 148 3.00 -1.10 16.72
N PRO A 149 2.67 -0.89 15.44
CA PRO A 149 2.06 -1.91 14.58
C PRO A 149 2.92 -3.17 14.54
N GLU A 150 2.28 -4.31 14.32
CA GLU A 150 2.90 -5.63 14.47
C GLU A 150 4.23 -5.80 13.72
N PHE A 151 4.34 -5.29 12.49
CA PHE A 151 5.59 -5.34 11.72
C PHE A 151 6.75 -4.63 12.45
N GLY A 152 6.51 -3.44 13.00
CA GLY A 152 7.50 -2.69 13.79
C GLY A 152 7.72 -3.32 15.17
N GLY A 153 6.64 -3.74 15.83
CA GLY A 153 6.70 -4.39 17.14
C GLY A 153 7.54 -5.67 17.12
N ARG A 154 7.33 -6.54 16.12
CA ARG A 154 8.10 -7.79 15.97
C ARG A 154 9.56 -7.55 15.61
N TYR A 155 9.87 -6.52 14.84
CA TYR A 155 11.26 -6.13 14.57
C TYR A 155 12.03 -5.80 15.86
N SER A 156 11.38 -5.17 16.83
CA SER A 156 11.98 -4.82 18.12
C SER A 156 12.22 -6.01 19.06
N ILE A 157 11.63 -7.18 18.79
CA ILE A 157 11.79 -8.38 19.63
C ILE A 157 12.96 -9.22 19.12
N LYS A 158 14.03 -9.31 19.92
CA LYS A 158 15.30 -9.98 19.57
C LYS A 158 15.12 -11.40 19.02
N ASP A 159 14.19 -12.17 19.59
CA ASP A 159 13.95 -13.56 19.23
C ASP A 159 12.95 -13.75 18.07
N SER A 160 12.32 -12.67 17.60
CA SER A 160 11.41 -12.64 16.44
C SER A 160 11.96 -11.81 15.29
N GLN A 161 13.25 -11.46 15.33
CA GLN A 161 13.89 -10.68 14.27
C GLN A 161 13.92 -11.48 12.96
N PHE A 162 13.14 -11.02 12.00
CA PHE A 162 13.29 -11.40 10.61
C PHE A 162 14.45 -10.62 10.00
N SER A 163 15.27 -11.30 9.20
CA SER A 163 16.48 -10.74 8.60
C SER A 163 16.25 -10.19 7.20
N LYS A 164 15.23 -10.70 6.51
CA LYS A 164 14.84 -10.26 5.17
C LYS A 164 13.32 -10.22 5.03
N VAL A 165 12.87 -9.31 4.19
CA VAL A 165 11.47 -9.22 3.77
C VAL A 165 11.43 -9.37 2.25
N ARG A 166 10.45 -10.13 1.78
CA ARG A 166 10.15 -10.31 0.37
C ARG A 166 8.74 -9.82 0.09
N ILE A 167 8.59 -8.99 -0.93
CA ILE A 167 7.30 -8.53 -1.44
C ILE A 167 7.15 -9.07 -2.86
N THR A 168 6.04 -9.76 -3.11
CA THR A 168 5.65 -10.23 -4.44
C THR A 168 4.59 -9.30 -5.02
N TYR A 169 4.70 -9.01 -6.30
CA TYR A 169 3.80 -8.13 -7.05
C TYR A 169 3.11 -8.89 -8.18
N ASN A 170 1.92 -8.43 -8.60
CA ASN A 170 1.29 -8.87 -9.84
C ASN A 170 1.82 -8.06 -11.05
N LYS A 171 1.31 -8.36 -12.26
CA LYS A 171 1.70 -7.66 -13.49
C LYS A 171 1.27 -6.18 -13.55
N GLU A 172 0.37 -5.78 -12.66
CA GLU A 172 -0.09 -4.40 -12.47
C GLU A 172 0.72 -3.67 -11.39
N PHE A 173 1.78 -4.30 -10.87
CA PHE A 173 2.66 -3.78 -9.82
C PHE A 173 1.97 -3.54 -8.48
N LEU A 174 0.85 -4.22 -8.25
CA LEU A 174 0.18 -4.28 -6.96
C LEU A 174 0.79 -5.42 -6.12
N PRO A 175 1.09 -5.20 -4.83
CA PRO A 175 1.57 -6.26 -3.96
C PRO A 175 0.53 -7.36 -3.82
N THR A 176 0.96 -8.61 -3.80
CA THR A 176 0.09 -9.78 -3.61
C THR A 176 0.46 -10.59 -2.39
N LYS A 177 1.70 -10.46 -1.93
CA LYS A 177 2.21 -11.19 -0.78
C LYS A 177 3.41 -10.51 -0.14
N ILE A 178 3.47 -10.54 1.18
CA ILE A 178 4.67 -10.23 1.96
C ILE A 178 5.10 -11.45 2.77
N GLU A 179 6.39 -11.75 2.72
CA GLU A 179 7.02 -12.87 3.41
C GLU A 179 8.20 -12.37 4.24
N TRP A 180 8.40 -12.99 5.40
CA TRP A 180 9.53 -12.71 6.29
C TRP A 180 10.46 -13.92 6.37
N TYR A 181 11.76 -13.67 6.37
CA TYR A 181 12.77 -14.68 6.57
C TYR A 181 13.27 -14.65 8.02
N TYR A 182 12.80 -15.60 8.82
CA TYR A 182 13.17 -15.72 10.24
C TYR A 182 13.23 -17.19 10.67
N LYS A 183 13.80 -17.43 11.86
CA LYS A 183 13.85 -18.75 12.48
C LYS A 183 12.55 -18.97 13.26
N GLY A 184 11.59 -19.62 12.63
CA GLY A 184 10.34 -20.05 13.27
C GLY A 184 10.42 -21.48 13.79
N GLU A 185 9.27 -22.07 14.10
CA GLU A 185 9.15 -23.43 14.64
C GLU A 185 9.75 -24.50 13.72
N GLU A 186 9.58 -24.35 12.41
CA GLU A 186 10.15 -25.23 11.39
C GLU A 186 11.58 -24.84 10.96
N GLY A 187 12.23 -23.96 11.72
CA GLY A 187 13.57 -23.46 11.42
C GLY A 187 13.58 -22.22 10.53
N LEU A 188 14.75 -21.96 9.93
CA LEU A 188 15.05 -20.73 9.19
C LEU A 188 14.52 -20.82 7.75
N LYS A 189 13.32 -20.28 7.52
CA LYS A 189 12.67 -20.28 6.20
C LYS A 189 11.88 -18.99 5.97
N TRP A 190 11.26 -18.90 4.79
CA TRP A 190 10.30 -17.85 4.47
C TRP A 190 8.93 -18.23 5.03
N TYR A 191 8.31 -17.31 5.76
CA TYR A 191 6.96 -17.44 6.26
C TYR A 191 6.11 -16.36 5.60
N THR A 192 4.94 -16.77 5.09
CA THR A 192 3.96 -15.80 4.57
C THR A 192 3.37 -15.07 5.74
N TRP A 193 3.55 -13.75 5.75
CA TRP A 193 2.98 -12.90 6.77
C TRP A 193 1.57 -12.48 6.38
N ARG A 194 1.39 -12.02 5.14
CA ARG A 194 0.10 -11.53 4.64
C ARG A 194 0.02 -11.64 3.13
N THR A 195 -1.17 -11.91 2.64
CA THR A 195 -1.50 -11.78 1.21
C THR A 195 -2.46 -10.62 0.98
N TYR A 196 -2.44 -10.12 -0.24
CA TYR A 196 -3.21 -8.96 -0.67
C TYR A 196 -3.99 -9.32 -1.91
N SER A 197 -5.24 -8.87 -1.95
CA SER A 197 -6.15 -9.08 -3.07
C SER A 197 -6.93 -7.80 -3.36
N TYR A 198 -7.54 -7.77 -4.53
CA TYR A 198 -8.22 -6.60 -5.07
C TYR A 198 -9.59 -6.98 -5.64
N PRO A 199 -10.50 -7.54 -4.81
CA PRO A 199 -11.73 -8.15 -5.29
C PRO A 199 -12.82 -7.13 -5.65
N PHE A 200 -12.77 -5.93 -5.07
CA PHE A 200 -13.81 -4.92 -5.22
C PHE A 200 -13.56 -4.08 -6.47
N LYS A 201 -14.52 -4.09 -7.41
CA LYS A 201 -14.40 -3.30 -8.65
C LYS A 201 -14.86 -1.87 -8.46
N ASN A 202 -15.77 -1.64 -7.51
CA ASN A 202 -16.40 -0.36 -7.25
C ASN A 202 -16.88 -0.24 -5.79
N LYS A 203 -17.38 0.94 -5.43
CA LYS A 203 -17.84 1.23 -4.06
C LYS A 203 -19.04 0.38 -3.63
N SER A 204 -19.97 0.08 -4.54
CA SER A 204 -21.12 -0.77 -4.22
C SER A 204 -20.71 -2.19 -3.86
N ASP A 205 -19.70 -2.74 -4.56
CA ASP A 205 -19.19 -4.09 -4.26
C ASP A 205 -18.55 -4.14 -2.86
N PHE A 206 -17.78 -3.11 -2.52
CA PHE A 206 -17.16 -2.96 -1.20
C PHE A 206 -18.22 -2.76 -0.11
N ASP A 207 -19.20 -1.89 -0.35
CA ASP A 207 -20.26 -1.56 0.61
C ASP A 207 -21.13 -2.74 0.96
N LYS A 208 -21.41 -3.61 -0.02
CA LYS A 208 -22.13 -4.85 0.25
C LYS A 208 -21.41 -5.68 1.31
N LYS A 209 -20.09 -5.89 1.15
CA LYS A 209 -19.31 -6.68 2.11
C LYS A 209 -19.17 -5.97 3.46
N LEU A 210 -18.98 -4.65 3.45
CA LEU A 210 -18.92 -3.83 4.66
C LEU A 210 -20.24 -3.89 5.46
N ASP A 211 -21.39 -3.81 4.78
CA ASP A 211 -22.70 -3.89 5.43
C ASP A 211 -22.95 -5.28 6.03
N GLU A 212 -22.58 -6.35 5.32
CA GLU A 212 -22.62 -7.72 5.85
C GLU A 212 -21.78 -7.86 7.13
N GLU A 213 -20.56 -7.32 7.17
CA GLU A 213 -19.74 -7.36 8.39
C GLU A 213 -20.32 -6.52 9.53
N ILE A 214 -20.95 -5.38 9.24
CA ILE A 214 -21.63 -4.56 10.26
C ILE A 214 -22.82 -5.31 10.87
N GLU A 215 -23.57 -6.06 10.06
CA GLU A 215 -24.68 -6.90 10.55
C GLU A 215 -24.16 -8.02 11.46
N ASN A 216 -23.15 -8.77 11.01
CA ASN A 216 -22.52 -9.83 11.82
C ASN A 216 -21.99 -9.29 13.16
N ILE A 217 -21.33 -8.13 13.16
CA ILE A 217 -20.81 -7.51 14.38
C ILE A 217 -21.94 -7.19 15.37
N LYS A 218 -23.08 -6.69 14.88
CA LYS A 218 -24.23 -6.40 15.75
C LYS A 218 -24.84 -7.67 16.32
N GLU A 219 -25.00 -8.71 15.51
CA GLU A 219 -25.53 -10.00 15.95
C GLU A 219 -24.65 -10.60 17.06
N ILE A 220 -23.32 -10.61 16.87
CA ILE A 220 -22.36 -11.05 17.89
C ILE A 220 -22.46 -10.20 19.16
N GLN A 221 -22.67 -8.88 19.05
CA GLN A 221 -22.83 -8.01 20.22
C GLN A 221 -24.13 -8.31 20.97
N GLU A 222 -25.25 -8.51 20.26
CA GLU A 222 -26.54 -8.86 20.85
C GLU A 222 -26.49 -10.22 21.57
N GLU A 223 -25.83 -11.22 20.99
CA GLU A 223 -25.63 -12.53 21.64
C GLU A 223 -24.84 -12.41 22.96
N ASN A 224 -23.79 -11.58 22.98
CA ASN A 224 -22.95 -11.39 24.17
C ASN A 224 -23.59 -10.53 25.26
N GLU A 225 -24.62 -9.74 24.95
CA GLU A 225 -25.39 -8.96 25.94
C GLU A 225 -26.49 -9.79 26.63
N GLY A 226 -26.80 -10.98 26.10
CA GLY A 226 -27.84 -11.88 26.61
C GLY A 226 -27.40 -12.87 27.70
N ASP A 227 -26.09 -12.97 27.97
CA ASP A 227 -25.45 -13.82 28.99
C ASP A 227 -25.08 -13.04 30.28
#